data_AF-A0A1X4I347-F1
#
_entry.id   AF-A0A1X4I347-F1
#
_cell.length_a   1.000
_cell.length_b   1.000
_cell.length_c   1.000
_cell.angle_alpha   90.00
_cell.angle_beta   90.00
_cell.angle_gamma   90.00
#
_symmetry.space_group_name_H-M   'P 1'
#
loop_
_entity.id
_entity.type
_entity.pdbx_description
1 polymer ?
#
loop_
_entity_poly.entity_id
_entity_poly.type
_entity_poly.pdbx_seq_one_letter_code
_entity_poly.pdbx_strand_id
1 'polypeptide(L)' 'MTVLILTSEEDVTADMVVVHLNGSGVPVVRLDPADLTGGVSLSGEYVHGRFRGHLSAGGRLVSIGG' A
#
# COMPACT_ATOMS: atom_id res chain seq x y z
N MET A 1 1.80 -12.60 -5.25
CA MET A 1 2.74 -11.47 -5.14
C MET A 1 1.91 -10.21 -5.20
N THR A 2 2.02 -9.30 -4.23
CA THR A 2 1.20 -8.08 -4.16
C THR A 2 2.11 -6.87 -4.26
N VAL A 3 1.68 -5.85 -5.00
CA VAL A 3 2.45 -4.64 -5.27
C VAL A 3 1.87 -3.47 -4.45
N LEU A 4 2.73 -2.80 -3.68
CA LEU A 4 2.44 -1.53 -3.03
C LEU A 4 2.89 -0.37 -3.92
N ILE A 5 1.99 0.56 -4.22
CA ILE A 5 2.26 1.78 -4.97
C ILE A 5 2.14 2.97 -4.02
N LEU A 6 3.23 3.72 -3.87
CA LEU A 6 3.30 4.92 -3.04
C LEU A 6 3.26 6.15 -3.94
N THR A 7 2.11 6.82 -4.00
CA THR A 7 1.90 7.98 -4.88
C THR A 7 0.63 8.74 -4.50
N SER A 8 0.52 10.00 -4.89
CA SER A 8 -0.70 10.79 -4.67
C SER A 8 -1.84 10.34 -5.58
N GLU A 9 -3.09 10.70 -5.26
CA GLU A 9 -4.27 10.31 -6.03
C GLU A 9 -4.25 10.81 -7.48
N GLU A 10 -3.60 11.95 -7.75
CA GLU A 10 -3.56 12.59 -9.06
C GLU A 10 -2.49 12.03 -10.00
N ASP A 11 -1.66 11.08 -9.56
CA ASP A 11 -0.64 10.47 -10.40
C ASP A 11 -1.24 9.52 -11.45
N VAL A 12 -1.51 10.07 -12.63
CA VAL A 12 -2.01 9.34 -13.80
C VAL A 12 -1.07 8.24 -14.29
N THR A 13 0.23 8.32 -14.00
CA THR A 13 1.19 7.27 -14.37
C THR A 13 0.97 6.04 -13.50
N ALA A 14 0.74 6.25 -12.21
CA ALA A 14 0.39 5.18 -11.30
C ALA A 14 -0.93 4.49 -11.68
N ASP A 15 -1.92 5.26 -12.15
CA ASP A 15 -3.18 4.68 -12.66
C ASP A 15 -2.94 3.71 -13.83
N MET A 16 -2.06 4.06 -14.77
CA MET A 16 -1.70 3.18 -15.87
C MET A 16 -1.05 1.87 -15.38
N VAL A 17 -0.19 1.97 -14.36
CA VAL A 17 0.44 0.79 -13.74
C VAL A 17 -0.61 -0.09 -13.05
N VAL A 18 -1.54 0.51 -12.30
CA VAL A 18 -2.65 -0.21 -11.64
C VAL A 18 -3.48 -0.99 -12.67
N VAL A 19 -3.84 -0.36 -13.79
CA VAL A 19 -4.58 -1.02 -14.87
C VAL A 19 -3.83 -2.24 -15.40
N HIS A 20 -2.52 -2.10 -15.65
CA HIS A 20 -1.70 -3.21 -16.16
C HIS A 20 -1.58 -4.36 -15.16
N LEU A 21 -1.35 -4.06 -13.88
CA LEU A 21 -1.22 -5.05 -12.81
C LEU A 21 -2.54 -5.79 -12.56
N ASN A 22 -3.67 -5.05 -12.52
CA ASN A 22 -5.00 -5.65 -12.40
C ASN A 22 -5.32 -6.56 -13.59
N GLY A 23 -4.98 -6.14 -14.83
CA GLY A 23 -5.13 -6.96 -16.03
C GLY A 23 -4.31 -8.26 -15.99
N SER A 24 -3.23 -8.28 -15.20
CA SER A 24 -2.38 -9.45 -14.97
C SER A 24 -2.78 -10.26 -13.73
N GLY A 25 -3.87 -9.91 -13.05
CA GLY A 25 -4.34 -10.56 -11.83
C GLY A 25 -3.46 -10.32 -10.61
N VAL A 26 -2.59 -9.30 -10.64
CA VAL A 26 -1.71 -8.94 -9.52
C VAL A 26 -2.48 -8.04 -8.57
N PRO A 27 -2.62 -8.40 -7.28
CA PRO A 27 -3.22 -7.52 -6.29
C PRO A 27 -2.39 -6.24 -6.10
N VAL A 28 -3.06 -5.11 -6.00
CA VAL A 28 -2.43 -3.79 -5.83
C VAL A 28 -3.00 -3.09 -4.59
N VAL A 29 -2.11 -2.47 -3.82
CA VAL A 29 -2.45 -1.51 -2.76
C VAL A 29 -1.85 -0.17 -3.13
N ARG A 30 -2.65 0.90 -3.15
CA ARG A 30 -2.19 2.28 -3.35
C ARG A 30 -2.29 3.05 -2.04
N LEU A 31 -1.27 3.86 -1.75
CA LEU A 31 -1.22 4.69 -0.56
C LEU A 31 -0.56 6.03 -0.90
N ASP A 32 -1.18 7.14 -0.49
CA ASP A 32 -0.60 8.48 -0.61
C ASP A 32 0.38 8.72 0.57
N PRO A 33 1.67 8.95 0.31
CA PRO A 33 2.61 9.30 1.37
C PRO A 33 2.26 10.61 2.10
N ALA A 34 1.54 11.54 1.48
CA ALA A 34 1.12 12.80 2.09
C ALA A 34 0.14 12.59 3.26
N ASP A 35 -0.60 11.49 3.27
CA ASP A 35 -1.46 11.11 4.41
C ASP A 35 -0.64 10.67 5.64
N LEU A 36 0.67 10.43 5.47
CA LEU A 36 1.57 10.08 6.56
C LEU A 36 2.17 11.36 7.15
N THR A 37 1.59 11.85 8.25
CA THR A 37 1.97 13.11 8.90
C THR A 37 3.35 13.10 9.61
N GLY A 38 4.21 12.11 9.34
CA GLY A 38 5.53 11.94 9.96
C GLY A 38 6.30 10.75 9.39
N GLY A 39 7.46 10.41 9.98
CA GLY A 39 8.22 9.22 9.60
C GLY A 39 7.44 7.95 9.94
N VAL A 40 6.91 7.29 8.91
CA VAL A 40 6.09 6.09 9.04
C VAL A 40 6.76 4.93 8.29
N SER A 41 6.79 3.76 8.92
CA SER A 41 7.18 2.51 8.28
C SER A 41 6.00 1.56 8.27
N LEU A 42 5.61 1.11 7.08
CA LEU A 42 4.56 0.13 6.86
C LEU A 42 5.20 -1.14 6.29
N SER A 43 4.95 -2.27 6.95
CA SER A 43 5.27 -3.59 6.43
C SER A 43 4.03 -4.45 6.44
N GLY A 44 3.80 -5.25 5.40
CA GLY A 44 2.63 -6.10 5.38
C GLY A 44 2.56 -6.98 4.14
N GLU A 45 1.77 -8.02 4.27
CA GLU A 45 1.42 -8.92 3.20
C GLU A 45 -0.06 -8.77 2.92
N TYR A 46 -0.41 -8.77 1.63
CA TYR A 46 -1.77 -8.82 1.16
C TYR A 46 -1.91 -10.03 0.25
N VAL A 47 -2.85 -10.92 0.57
CA VAL A 47 -3.04 -12.19 -0.13
C VAL A 47 -4.54 -12.47 -0.19
N HIS A 48 -5.09 -12.55 -1.41
CA HIS A 48 -6.48 -12.95 -1.67
C HIS A 48 -7.52 -12.19 -0.85
N GLY A 49 -7.49 -10.85 -0.87
CA GLY A 49 -8.49 -10.04 -0.15
C GLY A 49 -8.19 -9.82 1.32
N ARG A 50 -7.23 -10.56 1.89
CA ARG A 50 -6.84 -10.47 3.29
C ARG A 50 -5.49 -9.79 3.44
N PHE A 51 -5.32 -8.96 4.46
CA PHE A 51 -4.05 -8.31 4.76
C PHE A 51 -3.64 -8.51 6.22
N ARG A 52 -2.32 -8.54 6.43
CA ARG A 52 -1.73 -8.50 7.76
C ARG A 52 -0.42 -7.73 7.69
N GLY A 53 -0.15 -6.91 8.69
CA GLY A 53 1.06 -6.11 8.71
C GLY A 53 1.29 -5.39 10.02
N HIS A 54 2.29 -4.53 10.01
CA HIS A 54 2.65 -3.67 11.12
C HIS A 54 2.84 -2.25 10.60
N LEU A 55 2.24 -1.30 11.32
CA LEU A 55 2.42 0.13 11.14
C LEU A 55 3.29 0.66 12.28
N SER A 56 4.42 1.27 11.95
CA SER A 56 5.30 1.93 12.91
C SER A 56 5.33 3.43 12.66
N ALA A 57 5.08 4.23 13.69
CA ALA A 57 5.15 5.69 13.63
C ALA A 57 5.63 6.25 14.97
N GLY A 58 6.65 7.12 14.96
CA GLY A 58 7.15 7.77 16.18
C GLY A 58 7.54 6.79 17.30
N GLY A 59 8.09 5.62 16.95
CA GLY A 59 8.46 4.56 17.91
C GLY A 59 7.30 3.70 18.42
N ARG A 60 6.06 3.93 17.96
CA ARG A 60 4.88 3.12 18.29
C ARG A 60 4.62 2.13 17.17
N LEU A 61 4.37 0.86 17.50
CA LEU A 61 4.08 -0.21 16.56
C LEU A 61 2.66 -0.75 16.79
N VAL A 62 1.87 -0.88 15.72
CA VAL A 62 0.52 -1.43 15.75
C VAL A 62 0.40 -2.54 14.71
N SER A 63 -0.19 -3.67 15.10
CA SER A 63 -0.56 -4.73 14.15
C SER A 63 -1.86 -4.35 13.44
N ILE A 64 -1.88 -4.48 12.12
CA ILE A 64 -3.04 -4.21 11.28
C ILE A 64 -3.44 -5.49 10.53
N GLY A 65 -4.74 -5.70 10.34
CA GLY A 65 -5.24 -6.82 9.54
C GLY A 65 -6.74 -6.76 9.28
N GLY A 66 -7.17 -7.46 8.24
CA GLY A 66 -8.55 -7.56 7.75
C GLY A 66 -8.67 -8.61 6.66
#